data_AF-A0A4P6G379-F1
#
_entry.id   AF-A0A4P6G379-F1
#
_cell.length_a   1.000
_cell.length_b   1.000
_cell.length_c   1.000
_cell.angle_alpha   90.00
_cell.angle_beta   90.00
_cell.angle_gamma   90.00
#
_symmetry.space_group_name_H-M   'P 1'
#
loop_
_entity.id
_entity.type
_entity.pdbx_description
1 polymer ?
#
loop_
_entity_poly.entity_id
_entity_poly.type
_entity_poly.pdbx_seq_one_letter_code
_entity_poly.pdbx_strand_id
1 'polypeptide(L)'
;MTNIENINNETPDAYSDIFSFFSATSIGILYQLSPFLLSKENQALLDDLVGKAKVELIGFLDRAESRVALGQQIEQWRNQKVDPKQTRVIIKIINNTSHTFKMAQTSLPLRQSERESFQLKPQEETAFKSEFAYTYAYPWPKNKIMFNQFVDFGDKTIGVRFDLGMIMNTSFGVLTPTHKPSVKNTVTSIGTSRVNCSTKITRMSDEAPFNFEVEITLG
;
A
#
# COMPACT_ATOMS: atom_id res chain seq x y z
N MET A 1 19.62 37.79 33.18
CA MET A 1 18.22 37.84 32.75
C MET A 1 17.93 36.60 31.92
N THR A 2 17.46 35.56 32.60
CA THR A 2 16.95 34.31 32.02
C THR A 2 15.51 34.51 31.60
N ASN A 3 15.12 34.11 30.39
CA ASN A 3 13.71 34.02 30.03
C ASN A 3 13.41 32.83 29.11
N ILE A 4 12.78 31.84 29.74
CA ILE A 4 11.57 31.11 29.32
C ILE A 4 11.74 30.14 28.14
N GLU A 5 12.00 28.88 28.52
CA GLU A 5 11.53 27.71 27.80
C GLU A 5 9.99 27.74 27.72
N ASN A 6 9.48 27.68 26.49
CA ASN A 6 8.05 27.53 26.25
C ASN A 6 7.75 26.03 26.24
N ILE A 7 7.23 25.53 27.36
CA ILE A 7 6.77 24.15 27.50
C ILE A 7 5.52 24.00 26.63
N ASN A 8 5.60 23.14 25.62
CA ASN A 8 4.45 22.72 24.85
C ASN A 8 3.43 22.06 25.79
N ASN A 9 2.28 22.73 25.94
CA ASN A 9 1.07 22.12 26.47
C ASN A 9 0.51 21.15 25.42
N GLU A 10 1.09 19.96 25.34
CA GLU A 10 0.34 18.80 24.86
C GLU A 10 -0.50 18.30 26.04
N THR A 11 -1.79 18.62 26.03
CA THR A 11 -2.75 17.92 26.89
C THR A 11 -2.64 16.42 26.58
N PRO A 12 -2.24 15.57 27.55
CA PRO A 12 -2.19 14.13 27.35
C PRO A 12 -3.60 13.67 26.96
N ASP A 13 -3.68 12.91 25.87
CA ASP A 13 -4.92 12.31 25.44
C ASP A 13 -5.34 11.31 26.52
N ALA A 14 -6.29 11.67 27.38
CA ALA A 14 -6.72 10.84 28.51
C ALA A 14 -7.08 9.40 28.09
N TYR A 15 -7.40 9.20 26.82
CA TYR A 15 -7.64 7.90 26.21
C TYR A 15 -6.38 7.04 26.02
N SER A 16 -5.22 7.63 25.66
CA SER A 16 -3.97 6.88 25.52
C SER A 16 -3.50 6.32 26.86
N ASP A 17 -3.71 7.08 27.92
CA ASP A 17 -3.30 6.70 29.27
C ASP A 17 -4.16 5.56 29.81
N ILE A 18 -5.47 5.60 29.54
CA ILE A 18 -6.41 4.52 29.92
C ILE A 18 -6.09 3.23 29.17
N PHE A 19 -5.90 3.28 27.85
CA PHE A 19 -5.57 2.09 27.07
C PHE A 19 -4.21 1.50 27.46
N SER A 20 -3.20 2.36 27.67
CA SER A 20 -1.89 1.96 28.15
C SER A 20 -1.98 1.26 29.50
N PHE A 21 -2.76 1.82 30.44
CA PHE A 21 -3.03 1.21 31.74
C PHE A 21 -3.64 -0.20 31.59
N PHE A 22 -4.67 -0.37 30.75
CA PHE A 22 -5.29 -1.69 30.55
C PHE A 22 -4.35 -2.70 29.86
N SER A 23 -3.51 -2.23 28.94
CA SER A 23 -2.53 -3.08 28.24
C SER A 23 -1.35 -3.52 29.12
N ALA A 24 -0.96 -2.71 30.09
CA ALA A 24 0.17 -2.96 30.99
C ALA A 24 -0.23 -3.64 32.30
N THR A 25 -1.53 -3.72 32.61
CA THR A 25 -2.02 -4.27 33.88
C THR A 25 -2.39 -5.74 33.72
N SER A 26 -1.90 -6.58 34.64
CA SER A 26 -2.22 -8.01 34.63
C SER A 26 -3.70 -8.27 34.93
N ILE A 27 -4.25 -9.33 34.34
CA ILE A 27 -5.65 -9.74 34.51
C ILE A 27 -6.04 -9.89 35.99
N GLY A 28 -5.12 -10.36 36.84
CA GLY A 28 -5.38 -10.50 38.29
C GLY A 28 -5.60 -9.17 39.01
N ILE A 29 -4.86 -8.12 38.61
CA ILE A 29 -5.00 -6.76 39.17
C ILE A 29 -6.27 -6.09 38.62
N LEU A 30 -6.58 -6.29 37.33
CA LEU A 30 -7.83 -5.82 36.73
C LEU A 30 -9.06 -6.44 37.43
N TYR A 31 -8.98 -7.70 37.82
CA TYR A 31 -10.04 -8.39 38.56
C TYR A 31 -10.25 -7.79 39.96
N GLN A 32 -9.17 -7.43 40.66
CA GLN A 32 -9.23 -6.78 41.98
C GLN A 32 -9.76 -5.34 41.92
N LEU A 33 -9.46 -4.62 40.84
CA LEU A 33 -9.95 -3.25 40.60
C LEU A 33 -11.38 -3.22 40.01
N SER A 34 -11.91 -4.36 39.58
CA SER A 34 -13.23 -4.46 38.96
C SER A 34 -14.37 -3.80 39.75
N PRO A 35 -14.44 -3.83 41.10
CA PRO A 35 -15.54 -3.18 41.83
C PRO A 35 -15.47 -1.64 41.76
N PHE A 36 -14.27 -1.08 41.61
CA PHE A 36 -14.03 0.36 41.52
C PHE A 36 -14.21 0.87 40.08
N LEU A 37 -13.75 0.07 39.11
CA LEU A 37 -13.93 0.33 37.68
C LEU A 37 -15.41 0.22 37.29
N LEU A 38 -16.12 -0.82 37.77
CA LEU A 38 -17.55 -1.07 37.48
C LEU A 38 -18.50 -0.29 38.40
N SER A 39 -18.02 0.74 39.10
CA SER A 39 -18.88 1.63 39.87
C SER A 39 -19.81 2.41 38.96
N LYS A 40 -20.99 2.82 39.46
CA LYS A 40 -21.99 3.57 38.66
C LYS A 40 -21.44 4.88 38.08
N GLU A 41 -20.47 5.50 38.74
CA GLU A 41 -19.83 6.75 38.28
C GLU A 41 -18.94 6.53 37.05
N ASN A 42 -18.28 5.38 36.95
CA ASN A 42 -17.37 5.04 35.85
C ASN A 42 -18.03 4.21 34.75
N GLN A 43 -19.27 3.78 34.95
CA GLN A 43 -20.00 2.90 34.04
C GLN A 43 -20.16 3.49 32.64
N ALA A 44 -20.44 4.81 32.54
CA ALA A 44 -20.54 5.49 31.25
C ALA A 44 -19.19 5.57 30.49
N LEU A 45 -18.09 5.78 31.21
CA LEU A 45 -16.73 5.79 30.65
C LEU A 45 -16.30 4.39 30.20
N LEU A 46 -16.65 3.35 30.95
CA LEU A 46 -16.41 1.96 30.57
C LEU A 46 -17.25 1.54 29.38
N ASP A 47 -18.52 1.93 29.30
CA ASP A 47 -19.40 1.63 28.17
C ASP A 47 -18.89 2.32 26.89
N ASP A 48 -18.42 3.57 26.98
CA ASP A 48 -17.74 4.27 25.88
C ASP A 48 -16.45 3.55 25.44
N LEU A 49 -15.61 3.14 26.40
CA LEU A 49 -14.36 2.42 26.10
C LEU A 49 -14.63 1.05 25.45
N VAL A 50 -15.59 0.29 25.98
CA VAL A 50 -16.02 -0.99 25.41
C VAL A 50 -16.63 -0.79 24.02
N GLY A 51 -17.41 0.28 23.83
CA GLY A 51 -17.95 0.66 22.53
C GLY A 51 -16.84 0.94 21.51
N LYS A 52 -15.86 1.76 21.87
CA LYS A 52 -14.69 2.08 21.02
C LYS A 52 -13.85 0.84 20.72
N ALA A 53 -13.52 0.04 21.73
CA ALA A 53 -12.75 -1.19 21.55
C ALA A 53 -13.46 -2.20 20.63
N LYS A 54 -14.80 -2.30 20.72
CA LYS A 54 -15.59 -3.11 19.78
C LYS A 54 -15.49 -2.60 18.35
N VAL A 55 -15.62 -1.30 18.13
CA VAL A 55 -15.51 -0.69 16.79
C VAL A 55 -14.11 -0.90 16.20
N GLU A 56 -13.06 -0.70 16.99
CA GLU A 56 -11.68 -0.93 16.57
C GLU A 56 -11.41 -2.39 16.22
N LEU A 57 -11.93 -3.33 17.03
CA LEU A 57 -11.80 -4.76 16.77
C LEU A 57 -12.52 -5.17 15.48
N ILE A 58 -13.73 -4.65 15.24
CA ILE A 58 -14.45 -4.87 13.97
C ILE A 58 -13.62 -4.34 12.81
N GLY A 59 -13.13 -3.10 12.89
CA GLY A 59 -12.29 -2.53 11.84
C GLY A 59 -10.97 -3.30 11.62
N PHE A 60 -10.41 -3.91 12.67
CA PHE A 60 -9.25 -4.79 12.54
C PHE A 60 -9.60 -6.08 11.80
N LEU A 61 -10.72 -6.73 12.15
CA LEU A 61 -11.19 -7.96 11.50
C LEU A 61 -11.53 -7.71 10.02
N ASP A 62 -12.26 -6.65 9.71
CA ASP A 62 -12.59 -6.27 8.33
C ASP A 62 -11.34 -6.07 7.48
N ARG A 63 -10.30 -5.43 8.03
CA ARG A 63 -9.01 -5.26 7.36
C ARG A 63 -8.29 -6.59 7.19
N ALA A 64 -8.31 -7.47 8.19
CA ALA A 64 -7.68 -8.79 8.11
C ALA A 64 -8.34 -9.64 7.01
N GLU A 65 -9.67 -9.67 6.97
CA GLU A 65 -10.44 -10.37 5.93
C GLU A 65 -10.15 -9.80 4.54
N SER A 66 -10.16 -8.47 4.41
CA SER A 66 -9.83 -7.79 3.15
C SER A 66 -8.42 -8.11 2.67
N ARG A 67 -7.43 -8.19 3.57
CA ARG A 67 -6.05 -8.60 3.23
C ARG A 67 -5.98 -10.04 2.77
N VAL A 68 -6.72 -10.95 3.41
CA VAL A 68 -6.79 -12.36 2.99
C VAL A 68 -7.41 -12.48 1.61
N ALA A 69 -8.53 -11.80 1.36
CA ALA A 69 -9.19 -11.78 0.06
C ALA A 69 -8.28 -11.19 -1.03
N LEU A 70 -7.58 -10.10 -0.74
CA LEU A 70 -6.60 -9.50 -1.66
C LEU A 70 -5.46 -10.46 -1.97
N GLY A 71 -4.93 -11.15 -0.96
CA GLY A 71 -3.90 -12.17 -1.14
C GLY A 71 -4.36 -13.30 -2.06
N GLN A 72 -5.58 -13.81 -1.85
CA GLN A 72 -6.19 -14.82 -2.72
C GLN A 72 -6.36 -14.32 -4.15
N GLN A 73 -6.78 -13.07 -4.35
CA GLN A 73 -6.92 -12.46 -5.67
C GLN A 73 -5.57 -12.35 -6.39
N ILE A 74 -4.52 -11.92 -5.69
CA ILE A 74 -3.16 -11.87 -6.23
C ILE A 74 -2.68 -13.28 -6.62
N GLU A 75 -2.92 -14.29 -5.78
CA GLU A 75 -2.61 -15.68 -6.12
C GLU A 75 -3.38 -16.19 -7.35
N GLN A 76 -4.66 -15.83 -7.48
CA GLN A 76 -5.43 -16.15 -8.67
C GLN A 76 -4.82 -15.51 -9.93
N TRP A 77 -4.39 -14.25 -9.87
CA TRP A 77 -3.69 -13.59 -10.98
C TRP A 77 -2.31 -14.19 -11.28
N ARG A 78 -1.59 -14.67 -10.26
CA ARG A 78 -0.32 -15.38 -10.42
C ARG A 78 -0.51 -16.70 -11.18
N ASN A 79 -1.56 -17.43 -10.82
CA ASN A 79 -1.85 -18.76 -11.37
C ASN A 79 -2.71 -18.72 -12.65
N GLN A 80 -3.28 -17.56 -12.99
CA GLN A 80 -4.00 -17.37 -14.25
C GLN A 80 -3.06 -17.65 -15.43
N LYS A 81 -3.54 -18.40 -16.43
CA LYS A 81 -2.77 -18.69 -17.66
C LYS A 81 -2.13 -17.42 -18.21
N VAL A 82 -0.83 -17.48 -18.46
CA VAL A 82 -0.04 -16.37 -19.01
C VAL A 82 -0.13 -16.41 -20.54
N ASP A 83 -0.44 -15.28 -21.16
CA ASP A 83 -0.29 -15.10 -22.61
C ASP A 83 1.20 -14.81 -22.90
N PRO A 84 1.90 -15.65 -23.69
CA PRO A 84 3.31 -15.40 -24.02
C PRO A 84 3.54 -14.09 -24.77
N LYS A 85 2.49 -13.45 -25.32
CA LYS A 85 2.55 -12.15 -25.99
C LYS A 85 2.32 -10.98 -25.03
N GLN A 86 2.19 -11.21 -23.73
CA GLN A 86 1.92 -10.16 -22.75
C GLN A 86 2.79 -10.28 -21.51
N THR A 87 3.39 -9.16 -21.12
CA THR A 87 3.99 -9.00 -19.80
C THR A 87 2.91 -8.64 -18.81
N ARG A 88 2.62 -9.54 -17.87
CA ARG A 88 1.73 -9.28 -16.73
C ARG A 88 2.49 -8.57 -15.62
N VAL A 89 1.89 -7.50 -15.12
CA VAL A 89 2.36 -6.76 -13.95
C VAL A 89 1.26 -6.74 -12.90
N ILE A 90 1.59 -7.15 -11.68
CA ILE A 90 0.70 -7.02 -10.52
C ILE A 90 1.27 -5.93 -9.62
N ILE A 91 0.47 -4.92 -9.30
CA ILE A 91 0.88 -3.81 -8.45
C ILE A 91 0.03 -3.84 -7.19
N LYS A 92 0.68 -4.09 -6.06
CA LYS A 92 0.10 -4.00 -4.72
C LYS A 92 0.41 -2.63 -4.14
N ILE A 93 -0.58 -1.99 -3.53
CA ILE A 93 -0.46 -0.68 -2.88
C ILE A 93 -0.95 -0.80 -1.44
N ILE A 94 -0.13 -0.32 -0.52
CA ILE A 94 -0.39 -0.29 0.92
C ILE A 94 -0.45 1.18 1.34
N ASN A 95 -1.58 1.59 1.93
CA ASN A 95 -1.77 2.94 2.43
C ASN A 95 -1.73 2.96 3.97
N ASN A 96 -0.57 3.25 4.53
CA ASN A 96 -0.38 3.45 5.96
C ASN A 96 -0.63 4.91 6.39
N THR A 97 -1.11 5.79 5.50
CA THR A 97 -1.45 7.16 5.85
C THR A 97 -2.86 7.27 6.43
N SER A 98 -3.22 8.46 6.93
CA SER A 98 -4.59 8.85 7.30
C SER A 98 -5.41 9.39 6.12
N HIS A 99 -4.82 9.48 4.93
CA HIS A 99 -5.47 10.05 3.75
C HIS A 99 -6.06 8.99 2.84
N THR A 100 -7.15 9.32 2.14
CA THR A 100 -7.73 8.45 1.11
C THR A 100 -7.21 8.84 -0.27
N PHE A 101 -6.50 7.95 -0.95
CA PHE A 101 -6.01 8.21 -2.29
C PHE A 101 -7.01 7.76 -3.35
N LYS A 102 -7.29 8.64 -4.31
CA LYS A 102 -8.04 8.32 -5.54
C LYS A 102 -7.11 8.38 -6.74
N MET A 103 -7.45 7.69 -7.82
CA MET A 103 -6.69 7.81 -9.06
C MET A 103 -7.02 9.14 -9.74
N ALA A 104 -6.05 10.04 -9.82
CA ALA A 104 -6.22 11.35 -10.47
C ALA A 104 -5.97 11.26 -11.97
N GLN A 105 -4.84 10.67 -12.35
CA GLN A 105 -4.45 10.48 -13.74
C GLN A 105 -3.70 9.16 -13.88
N THR A 106 -3.81 8.54 -15.05
CA THR A 106 -3.04 7.34 -15.35
C THR A 106 -2.85 7.19 -16.85
N SER A 107 -1.74 6.59 -17.24
CA SER A 107 -1.54 6.09 -18.60
C SER A 107 -1.77 4.58 -18.70
N LEU A 108 -2.03 3.89 -17.57
CA LEU A 108 -2.36 2.48 -17.58
C LEU A 108 -3.62 2.20 -18.39
N PRO A 109 -3.70 1.06 -19.09
CA PRO A 109 -4.85 0.66 -19.90
C PRO A 109 -6.02 0.14 -19.03
N LEU A 110 -6.48 0.96 -18.09
CA LEU A 110 -7.62 0.66 -17.21
C LEU A 110 -8.93 1.13 -17.85
N ARG A 111 -10.01 0.39 -17.64
CA ARG A 111 -11.37 0.84 -18.03
C ARG A 111 -11.73 2.10 -17.24
N GLN A 112 -12.56 2.94 -17.83
CA GLN A 112 -12.98 4.20 -17.20
C GLN A 112 -13.65 3.93 -15.83
N SER A 113 -14.53 2.94 -15.75
CA SER A 113 -15.17 2.55 -14.49
C SER A 113 -14.18 2.09 -13.43
N GLU A 114 -13.12 1.38 -13.81
CA GLU A 114 -12.06 0.96 -12.88
C GLU A 114 -11.28 2.16 -12.34
N ARG A 115 -11.01 3.16 -13.19
CA ARG A 115 -10.35 4.40 -12.78
C ARG A 115 -11.21 5.22 -11.82
N GLU A 116 -12.48 5.41 -12.15
CA GLU A 116 -13.41 6.25 -11.38
C GLU A 116 -13.80 5.63 -10.04
N SER A 117 -13.87 4.29 -9.97
CA SER A 117 -14.17 3.56 -8.74
C SER A 117 -12.94 3.35 -7.84
N PHE A 118 -11.73 3.61 -8.32
CA PHE A 118 -10.52 3.37 -7.53
C PHE A 118 -10.47 4.31 -6.33
N GLN A 119 -10.50 3.73 -5.13
CA GLN A 119 -10.30 4.41 -3.87
C GLN A 119 -9.47 3.54 -2.94
N LEU A 120 -8.40 4.11 -2.40
CA LEU A 120 -7.52 3.48 -1.42
C LEU A 120 -7.65 4.22 -0.09
N LYS A 121 -8.47 3.70 0.82
CA LYS A 121 -8.74 4.37 2.09
C LYS A 121 -7.56 4.23 3.07
N PRO A 122 -7.57 4.96 4.20
CA PRO A 122 -6.55 4.84 5.23
C PRO A 122 -6.43 3.41 5.76
N GLN A 123 -5.20 2.96 5.97
CA GLN A 123 -4.88 1.62 6.52
C GLN A 123 -5.40 0.45 5.66
N GLU A 124 -5.76 0.70 4.40
CA GLU A 124 -6.18 -0.32 3.45
C GLU A 124 -5.03 -0.72 2.51
N GLU A 125 -5.19 -1.92 1.95
CA GLU A 125 -4.34 -2.45 0.90
C GLU A 125 -5.21 -2.75 -0.32
N THR A 126 -4.66 -2.53 -1.51
CA THR A 126 -5.31 -2.90 -2.76
C THR A 126 -4.28 -3.41 -3.75
N ALA A 127 -4.75 -4.01 -4.84
CA ALA A 127 -3.89 -4.37 -5.95
C ALA A 127 -4.65 -4.30 -7.25
N PHE A 128 -3.92 -4.08 -8.34
CA PHE A 128 -4.45 -4.23 -9.68
C PHE A 128 -3.47 -4.97 -10.57
N LYS A 129 -4.04 -5.63 -11.58
CA LYS A 129 -3.31 -6.35 -12.63
C LYS A 129 -3.32 -5.49 -13.89
N SER A 130 -2.19 -5.41 -14.57
CA SER A 130 -2.07 -4.82 -15.91
C SER A 130 -1.32 -5.77 -16.83
N GLU A 131 -1.72 -5.83 -18.09
CA GLU A 131 -1.10 -6.67 -19.10
C GLU A 131 -0.63 -5.78 -20.25
N PHE A 132 0.66 -5.86 -20.58
CA PHE A 132 1.31 -5.04 -21.60
C PHE A 132 1.77 -5.92 -22.75
N ALA A 133 1.61 -5.45 -23.99
CA ALA A 133 2.07 -6.20 -25.15
C ALA A 133 3.59 -6.44 -25.10
N TYR A 134 3.99 -7.71 -25.12
CA TYR A 134 5.37 -8.14 -25.24
C TYR A 134 5.76 -8.17 -26.71
N THR A 135 6.28 -7.05 -27.22
CA THR A 135 6.63 -6.87 -28.63
C THR A 135 8.12 -7.08 -28.93
N TYR A 136 8.87 -7.71 -28.01
CA TYR A 136 10.32 -7.89 -28.19
C TYR A 136 10.57 -9.03 -29.18
N ALA A 137 10.96 -8.67 -30.41
CA ALA A 137 11.13 -9.61 -31.51
C ALA A 137 12.34 -9.20 -32.37
N TYR A 138 12.76 -10.12 -33.25
CA TYR A 138 13.82 -9.88 -34.22
C TYR A 138 13.40 -8.84 -35.29
N PRO A 139 14.30 -7.96 -35.76
CA PRO A 139 15.66 -7.74 -35.25
C PRO A 139 15.60 -7.10 -33.86
N TRP A 140 16.44 -7.56 -32.93
CA TRP A 140 16.40 -7.16 -31.53
C TRP A 140 17.05 -5.77 -31.31
N PRO A 141 16.26 -4.69 -31.18
CA PRO A 141 16.83 -3.40 -30.81
C PRO A 141 17.49 -3.47 -29.43
N LYS A 142 18.61 -2.77 -29.30
CA LYS A 142 19.20 -2.45 -28.00
C LYS A 142 18.26 -1.51 -27.25
N ASN A 143 18.10 -1.72 -25.94
CA ASN A 143 17.37 -0.83 -25.02
C ASN A 143 15.94 -0.51 -25.48
N LYS A 144 15.17 -1.52 -25.90
CA LYS A 144 13.79 -1.31 -26.34
C LYS A 144 12.91 -0.97 -25.15
N ILE A 145 12.29 0.21 -25.17
CA ILE A 145 11.21 0.52 -24.23
C ILE A 145 10.01 -0.34 -24.61
N MET A 146 9.63 -1.26 -23.73
CA MET A 146 8.48 -2.14 -23.93
C MET A 146 7.20 -1.43 -23.54
N PHE A 147 7.23 -0.73 -22.41
CA PHE A 147 6.21 0.18 -21.95
C PHE A 147 6.80 1.14 -20.92
N ASN A 148 6.17 2.30 -20.77
CA ASN A 148 6.48 3.30 -19.76
C ASN A 148 5.16 3.97 -19.40
N GLN A 149 4.73 3.79 -18.17
CA GLN A 149 3.41 4.14 -17.67
C GLN A 149 3.53 4.90 -16.36
N PHE A 150 2.49 5.61 -16.01
CA PHE A 150 2.38 6.26 -14.71
C PHE A 150 0.96 6.22 -14.16
N VAL A 151 0.86 6.38 -12.84
CA VAL A 151 -0.38 6.61 -12.10
C VAL A 151 -0.14 7.72 -11.09
N ASP A 152 -0.94 8.76 -11.14
CA ASP A 152 -0.98 9.80 -10.12
C ASP A 152 -2.16 9.50 -9.19
N PHE A 153 -1.86 9.39 -7.90
CA PHE A 153 -2.82 9.19 -6.83
C PHE A 153 -2.96 10.46 -5.99
N GLY A 154 -4.18 10.75 -5.53
CA GLY A 154 -4.47 11.87 -4.63
C GLY A 154 -4.83 13.16 -5.38
N ASP A 155 -4.47 14.29 -4.80
CA ASP A 155 -4.74 15.62 -5.36
C ASP A 155 -3.51 16.54 -5.30
N LYS A 156 -3.71 17.84 -5.56
CA LYS A 156 -2.64 18.85 -5.52
C LYS A 156 -2.05 19.05 -4.12
N THR A 157 -2.82 18.75 -3.07
CA THR A 157 -2.42 18.91 -1.68
C THR A 157 -1.61 17.71 -1.23
N ILE A 158 -2.14 16.50 -1.38
CA ILE A 158 -1.46 15.28 -0.98
C ILE A 158 -1.58 14.26 -2.11
N GLY A 159 -0.44 13.96 -2.72
CA GLY A 159 -0.40 13.19 -3.95
C GLY A 159 0.90 12.44 -4.12
N VAL A 160 0.80 11.34 -4.85
CA VAL A 160 1.91 10.43 -5.14
C VAL A 160 1.85 10.00 -6.59
N ARG A 161 2.97 10.12 -7.30
CA ARG A 161 3.17 9.59 -8.64
C ARG A 161 3.89 8.26 -8.56
N PHE A 162 3.34 7.28 -9.25
CA PHE A 162 3.95 5.99 -9.48
C PHE A 162 4.33 5.88 -10.96
N ASP A 163 5.61 5.72 -11.27
CA ASP A 163 6.11 5.46 -12.60
C ASP A 163 6.58 3.99 -12.74
N LEU A 164 6.07 3.33 -13.76
CA LEU A 164 6.27 1.92 -14.06
C LEU A 164 6.74 1.75 -15.50
N GLY A 165 7.79 0.98 -15.74
CA GLY A 165 8.23 0.70 -17.10
C GLY A 165 9.11 -0.53 -17.21
N MET A 166 9.30 -0.97 -18.45
CA MET A 166 10.24 -2.05 -18.76
C MET A 166 11.04 -1.68 -20.00
N ILE A 167 12.35 -1.82 -19.89
CA ILE A 167 13.30 -1.68 -20.98
C ILE A 167 13.96 -3.04 -21.20
N MET A 168 13.89 -3.56 -22.42
CA MET A 168 14.60 -4.77 -22.80
C MET A 168 15.98 -4.44 -23.34
N ASN A 169 16.99 -4.93 -22.65
CA ASN A 169 18.38 -4.80 -23.04
C ASN A 169 18.86 -6.10 -23.68
N THR A 170 19.61 -6.00 -24.77
CA THR A 170 20.39 -7.11 -25.33
C THR A 170 21.85 -6.97 -24.97
N SER A 171 22.42 -8.02 -24.39
CA SER A 171 23.87 -8.20 -24.34
C SER A 171 24.32 -9.20 -25.41
N PHE A 172 25.47 -8.95 -26.03
CA PHE A 172 26.11 -9.90 -26.92
C PHE A 172 26.88 -10.93 -26.09
N GLY A 173 26.32 -12.14 -25.97
CA GLY A 173 27.10 -13.33 -25.62
C GLY A 173 27.78 -13.89 -26.86
N VAL A 174 28.86 -14.67 -26.68
CA VAL A 174 29.68 -15.22 -27.78
C VAL A 174 28.91 -16.17 -28.71
N LEU A 175 27.76 -16.71 -28.30
CA LEU A 175 26.97 -17.67 -29.09
C LEU A 175 25.47 -17.32 -29.20
N THR A 176 24.86 -16.65 -28.22
CA THR A 176 23.44 -16.23 -28.27
C THR A 176 23.24 -14.90 -27.51
N PRO A 177 22.48 -13.94 -28.03
CA PRO A 177 22.14 -12.73 -27.28
C PRO A 177 21.36 -13.08 -26.01
N THR A 178 21.77 -12.54 -24.87
CA THR A 178 20.99 -12.64 -23.63
C THR A 178 20.08 -11.43 -23.52
N HIS A 179 18.78 -11.68 -23.34
CA HIS A 179 17.79 -10.64 -23.12
C HIS A 179 17.66 -10.37 -21.62
N LYS A 180 17.85 -9.12 -21.20
CA LYS A 180 17.74 -8.72 -19.80
C LYS A 180 16.70 -7.61 -19.65
N PRO A 181 15.59 -7.85 -18.95
CA PRO A 181 14.66 -6.79 -18.60
C PRO A 181 15.28 -5.86 -17.56
N SER A 182 15.08 -4.56 -17.73
CA SER A 182 15.32 -3.54 -16.72
C SER A 182 13.99 -2.88 -16.40
N VAL A 183 13.55 -2.97 -15.15
CA VAL A 183 12.26 -2.46 -14.72
C VAL A 183 12.46 -1.07 -14.11
N LYS A 184 11.71 -0.09 -14.61
CA LYS A 184 11.52 1.20 -13.96
C LYS A 184 10.38 1.03 -12.95
N ASN A 185 10.68 1.31 -11.70
CA ASN A 185 9.72 1.24 -10.61
C ASN A 185 10.05 2.37 -9.63
N THR A 186 9.33 3.49 -9.73
CA THR A 186 9.61 4.68 -8.93
C THR A 186 8.32 5.23 -8.37
N VAL A 187 8.36 5.63 -7.11
CA VAL A 187 7.26 6.32 -6.45
C VAL A 187 7.76 7.65 -5.89
N THR A 188 7.00 8.72 -6.07
CA THR A 188 7.42 10.08 -5.71
C THR A 188 6.23 10.88 -5.19
N SER A 189 6.41 11.63 -4.11
CA SER A 189 5.38 12.56 -3.63
C SER A 189 5.33 13.81 -4.52
N ILE A 190 4.13 14.21 -4.94
CA ILE A 190 3.90 15.30 -5.91
C ILE A 190 2.97 16.42 -5.39
N GLY A 191 2.44 16.27 -4.16
CA GLY A 191 1.59 17.28 -3.52
C GLY A 191 2.37 18.32 -2.73
N THR A 192 1.68 19.36 -2.26
CA THR A 192 2.26 20.35 -1.33
C THR A 192 2.64 19.74 0.01
N SER A 193 1.89 18.72 0.44
CA SER A 193 2.15 17.93 1.64
C SER A 193 2.92 16.68 1.26
N ARG A 194 4.07 16.49 1.91
CA ARG A 194 4.96 15.35 1.67
C ARG A 194 4.31 14.05 2.14
N VAL A 195 4.37 13.05 1.28
CA VAL A 195 4.05 11.65 1.60
C VAL A 195 5.35 10.86 1.57
N ASN A 196 5.65 10.13 2.64
CA ASN A 196 6.72 9.14 2.59
C ASN A 196 6.23 7.98 1.72
N CYS A 197 7.02 7.61 0.72
CA CYS A 197 6.63 6.55 -0.19
C CYS A 197 7.84 5.71 -0.57
N SER A 198 7.63 4.41 -0.69
CA SER A 198 8.65 3.47 -1.13
C SER A 198 8.06 2.46 -2.10
N THR A 199 8.91 1.88 -2.93
CA THR A 199 8.50 0.82 -3.83
C THR A 199 9.60 -0.21 -3.98
N LYS A 200 9.21 -1.46 -4.22
CA LYS A 200 10.12 -2.58 -4.48
C LYS A 200 9.50 -3.57 -5.43
N ILE A 201 10.35 -4.24 -6.20
CA ILE A 201 9.95 -5.41 -6.99
C ILE A 201 9.95 -6.60 -6.04
N THR A 202 8.81 -7.25 -5.89
CA THR A 202 8.65 -8.40 -4.97
C THR A 202 8.86 -9.74 -5.66
N ARG A 203 8.63 -9.78 -6.98
CA ARG A 203 8.81 -10.97 -7.81
C ARG A 203 9.11 -10.57 -9.24
N MET A 204 9.93 -11.37 -9.92
CA MET A 204 10.21 -11.23 -11.35
C MET A 204 10.42 -12.62 -11.96
N SER A 205 9.84 -12.86 -13.13
CA SER A 205 10.09 -14.09 -13.90
C SER A 205 11.46 -14.04 -14.58
N ASP A 206 12.15 -15.17 -14.58
CA ASP A 206 13.46 -15.32 -15.23
C ASP A 206 13.37 -15.43 -16.75
N GLU A 207 12.18 -15.75 -17.27
CA GLU A 207 11.92 -15.98 -18.69
C GLU A 207 10.89 -15.00 -19.26
N ALA A 208 10.99 -14.77 -20.57
CA ALA A 208 10.01 -14.00 -21.33
C ALA A 208 8.59 -14.61 -21.15
N PRO A 209 7.53 -13.79 -20.98
CA PRO A 209 7.48 -12.34 -21.21
C PRO A 209 7.90 -11.47 -20.00
N PHE A 210 8.66 -12.03 -19.05
CA PHE A 210 9.21 -11.33 -17.88
C PHE A 210 8.15 -10.68 -17.00
N ASN A 211 7.16 -11.47 -16.56
CA ASN A 211 6.14 -11.01 -15.63
C ASN A 211 6.78 -10.57 -14.32
N PHE A 212 6.23 -9.56 -13.66
CA PHE A 212 6.77 -9.10 -12.39
C PHE A 212 5.72 -8.46 -11.50
N GLU A 213 6.10 -8.27 -10.25
CA GLU A 213 5.23 -7.75 -9.21
C GLU A 213 5.92 -6.61 -8.48
N VAL A 214 5.12 -5.60 -8.15
CA VAL A 214 5.58 -4.39 -7.46
C VAL A 214 4.73 -4.19 -6.21
N GLU A 215 5.38 -3.83 -5.12
CA GLU A 215 4.73 -3.31 -3.92
C GLU A 215 5.06 -1.82 -3.77
N ILE A 216 4.03 -1.02 -3.50
CA ILE A 216 4.12 0.40 -3.18
C ILE A 216 3.61 0.59 -1.76
N THR A 217 4.37 1.28 -0.93
CA THR A 217 3.97 1.64 0.43
C THR A 217 3.91 3.15 0.55
N LEU A 218 2.77 3.67 1.02
CA LEU A 218 2.52 5.08 1.32
C LEU A 218 2.41 5.24 2.85
N GLY A 219 3.22 6.09 3.46
CA GLY A 219 3.30 6.27 4.92
C GLY A 219 4.73 6.37 5.43
#